data_AF-A0A2R6T523-F1
#
_entry.id   AF-A0A2R6T523-F1
#
_cell.length_a   1.000
_cell.length_b   1.000
_cell.length_c   1.000
_cell.angle_alpha   90.00
_cell.angle_beta   90.00
_cell.angle_gamma   90.00
#
_symmetry.space_group_name_H-M   'P 1'
#
loop_
_entity.id
_entity.type
_entity.pdbx_description
1 polymer ?
#
loop_
_entity_poly.entity_id
_entity_poly.type
_entity_poly.pdbx_seq_one_letter_code
_entity_poly.pdbx_strand_id
1 'polypeptide(L)'
;HQEIGEPIQCAGIVSKRTIEKSGVTDPSLNKVRGAHIHSPNGSCLKIDAGETKAHIIDRHIFDKQLAKEAVNQGSKLWLKTRAVDWDNTNLVLKKEGVKKTLSPRVVVGADGIGSLIRRKVTDLKPKAFLSGAQVLLKDVDVRDTDFVELFLGNEFAPGFFSWFIPIDDDKGRLGLCV
;
A
#
# COMPACT_ATOMS: atom_id res chain seq x y z
N HIS A 1 -11.09 -6.32 -8.83
CA HIS A 1 -11.54 -6.72 -7.48
C HIS A 1 -13.06 -6.64 -7.38
N GLN A 2 -13.65 -7.33 -6.39
CA GLN A 2 -15.07 -7.23 -6.05
C GLN A 2 -15.39 -5.88 -5.40
N GLU A 3 -14.46 -5.42 -4.56
CA GLU A 3 -14.55 -4.19 -3.79
C GLU A 3 -13.25 -3.38 -3.93
N ILE A 4 -13.36 -2.05 -3.80
CA ILE A 4 -12.23 -1.12 -3.88
C ILE A 4 -11.50 -1.13 -2.54
N GLY A 5 -10.17 -1.22 -2.58
CA GLY A 5 -9.33 -1.30 -1.37
C GLY A 5 -9.23 -2.71 -0.77
N GLU A 6 -9.89 -3.73 -1.35
CA GLU A 6 -9.89 -5.10 -0.82
C GLU A 6 -9.27 -6.14 -1.79
N PRO A 7 -8.50 -7.12 -1.28
CA PRO A 7 -8.06 -7.24 0.12
C PRO A 7 -7.00 -6.21 0.51
N ILE A 8 -6.97 -5.79 1.77
CA ILE A 8 -5.91 -4.92 2.29
C ILE A 8 -4.59 -5.71 2.38
N GLN A 9 -3.65 -5.41 1.49
CA GLN A 9 -2.29 -5.98 1.47
C GLN A 9 -1.25 -4.87 1.59
N CYS A 10 -1.28 -4.17 2.72
CA CYS A 10 -0.41 -3.01 2.94
C CYS A 10 -0.17 -2.76 4.43
N ALA A 11 1.02 -2.26 4.75
CA ALA A 11 1.36 -1.71 6.06
C ALA A 11 0.57 -0.44 6.40
N GLY A 12 0.06 0.25 5.37
CA GLY A 12 -0.79 1.43 5.51
C GLY A 12 -0.04 2.64 6.09
N ILE A 13 1.28 2.71 5.98
CA ILE A 13 2.06 3.90 6.32
C ILE A 13 2.26 4.75 5.06
N VAL A 14 1.91 6.04 5.14
CA VAL A 14 2.12 7.01 4.05
C VAL A 14 2.65 8.33 4.59
N SER A 15 3.38 9.07 3.77
CA SER A 15 3.89 10.40 4.17
C SER A 15 2.75 11.40 4.40
N LYS A 16 2.96 12.38 5.27
CA LYS A 16 2.05 13.55 5.42
C LYS A 16 1.71 14.19 4.06
N ARG A 17 2.73 14.37 3.21
CA ARG A 17 2.59 14.90 1.84
C ARG A 17 1.63 14.09 0.97
N THR A 18 1.59 12.77 1.14
CA THR A 18 0.67 11.90 0.37
C THR A 18 -0.78 12.24 0.70
N ILE A 19 -1.09 12.44 1.98
CA ILE A 19 -2.44 12.80 2.43
C ILE A 19 -2.81 14.19 1.91
N GLU A 20 -1.95 15.19 2.10
CA GLU A 20 -2.18 16.56 1.63
C GLU A 20 -2.48 16.64 0.13
N LYS A 21 -1.77 15.85 -0.68
CA LYS A 21 -1.95 15.83 -2.14
C LYS A 21 -3.11 14.99 -2.63
N SER A 22 -3.61 14.06 -1.82
CA SER A 22 -4.65 13.13 -2.23
C SER A 22 -6.04 13.77 -2.35
N GLY A 23 -6.27 14.89 -1.67
CA GLY A 23 -7.57 15.56 -1.61
C GLY A 23 -8.63 14.79 -0.82
N VAL A 24 -8.26 13.69 -0.16
CA VAL A 24 -9.18 12.90 0.67
C VAL A 24 -9.33 13.52 2.06
N THR A 25 -10.46 13.23 2.71
CA THR A 25 -10.61 13.48 4.15
C THR A 25 -9.69 12.52 4.91
N ASP A 26 -9.00 13.03 5.92
CA ASP A 26 -7.95 12.32 6.67
C ASP A 26 -8.39 10.89 7.08
N PRO A 27 -7.82 9.84 6.46
CA PRO A 27 -8.18 8.44 6.73
C PRO A 27 -7.26 7.81 7.78
N SER A 28 -6.56 8.63 8.55
CA SER A 28 -5.56 8.17 9.52
C SER A 28 -6.22 7.47 10.69
N LEU A 29 -5.74 6.27 10.97
CA LEU A 29 -5.94 5.56 12.22
C LEU A 29 -4.96 6.07 13.29
N ASN A 30 -3.73 6.40 12.87
CA ASN A 30 -2.68 6.94 13.74
C ASN A 30 -1.77 7.90 12.96
N LYS A 31 -0.96 8.69 13.67
CA LYS A 31 0.06 9.60 13.14
C LYS A 31 1.36 9.40 13.90
N VAL A 32 2.44 9.13 13.18
CA VAL A 32 3.75 8.88 13.76
C VAL A 32 4.72 10.01 13.41
N ARG A 33 5.56 10.38 14.37
CA ARG A 33 6.60 11.42 14.22
C ARG A 33 8.01 10.85 14.08
N GLY A 34 8.19 9.57 14.32
CA GLY A 34 9.51 8.97 14.35
C GLY A 34 9.53 7.46 14.22
N ALA A 35 10.71 6.90 14.44
CA ALA A 35 10.94 5.46 14.49
C ALA A 35 11.97 5.09 15.55
N HIS A 36 11.82 3.91 16.14
CA HIS A 36 12.87 3.20 16.85
C HIS A 36 13.47 2.16 15.90
N ILE A 37 14.80 2.17 15.74
CA ILE A 37 15.52 1.22 14.89
C ILE A 37 16.35 0.32 15.79
N HIS A 38 15.99 -0.95 15.85
CA HIS A 38 16.65 -1.99 16.63
C HIS A 38 17.67 -2.73 15.78
N SER A 39 18.92 -2.76 16.23
CA SER A 39 19.98 -3.55 15.60
C SER A 39 20.12 -4.94 16.24
N PRO A 40 20.69 -5.93 15.53
CA PRO A 40 20.85 -7.30 16.03
C PRO A 40 21.65 -7.43 17.33
N ASN A 41 22.49 -6.45 17.66
CA ASN A 41 23.28 -6.41 18.89
C ASN A 41 22.51 -5.86 20.11
N GLY A 42 21.20 -5.60 19.97
CA GLY A 42 20.35 -5.08 21.04
C GLY A 42 20.40 -3.56 21.24
N SER A 43 21.15 -2.82 20.41
CA SER A 43 21.11 -1.35 20.44
C SER A 43 19.83 -0.83 19.77
N CYS A 44 19.31 0.30 20.25
CA CYS A 44 18.16 0.98 19.67
C CYS A 44 18.50 2.45 19.38
N LEU A 45 18.28 2.87 18.13
CA LEU A 45 18.38 4.26 17.71
C LEU A 45 16.97 4.86 17.64
N LYS A 46 16.71 5.89 18.44
CA LYS A 46 15.50 6.71 18.33
C LYS A 46 15.70 7.83 17.31
N ILE A 47 14.84 7.88 16.32
CA ILE A 47 14.71 9.02 15.40
C ILE A 47 13.40 9.72 15.74
N ASP A 48 13.49 10.93 16.29
CA ASP A 48 12.34 11.77 16.60
C ASP A 48 12.43 13.06 15.79
N ALA A 49 11.46 13.28 14.91
CA ALA A 49 11.44 14.48 14.09
C ALA A 49 10.78 15.68 14.79
N GLY A 50 10.21 15.51 15.99
CA GLY A 50 9.49 16.56 16.73
C GLY A 50 8.13 16.93 16.13
N GLU A 51 7.78 16.39 14.97
CA GLU A 51 6.51 16.63 14.28
C GLU A 51 6.07 15.38 13.50
N THR A 52 4.77 15.25 13.22
CA THR A 52 4.23 14.14 12.42
C THR A 52 4.90 14.07 11.04
N LYS A 53 5.45 12.90 10.71
CA LYS A 53 6.06 12.62 9.40
C LYS A 53 5.25 11.65 8.55
N ALA A 54 4.55 10.71 9.19
CA ALA A 54 3.76 9.72 8.48
C ALA A 54 2.41 9.47 9.16
N HIS A 55 1.46 9.05 8.34
CA HIS A 55 0.11 8.70 8.72
C HIS A 55 -0.05 7.19 8.55
N ILE A 56 -0.56 6.54 9.58
CA ILE A 56 -0.99 5.15 9.51
C ILE A 56 -2.47 5.17 9.15
N ILE A 57 -2.79 4.75 7.93
CA ILE A 57 -4.11 4.92 7.35
C ILE A 57 -4.92 3.63 7.34
N ASP A 58 -6.23 3.82 7.30
CA ASP A 58 -7.16 2.84 6.77
C ASP A 58 -7.09 2.89 5.24
N ARG A 59 -6.49 1.84 4.65
CA ARG A 59 -6.33 1.73 3.20
C ARG A 59 -7.65 1.54 2.46
N HIS A 60 -8.63 0.89 3.09
CA HIS A 60 -9.94 0.70 2.50
C HIS A 60 -10.67 2.04 2.36
N ILE A 61 -10.68 2.83 3.44
CA ILE A 61 -11.28 4.16 3.43
C ILE A 61 -10.56 5.07 2.44
N PHE A 62 -9.22 5.09 2.44
CA PHE A 62 -8.43 5.91 1.53
C PHE A 62 -8.71 5.59 0.06
N ASP A 63 -8.63 4.31 -0.32
CA ASP A 63 -8.84 3.86 -1.71
C ASP A 63 -10.29 4.14 -2.17
N LYS A 64 -11.28 3.95 -1.27
CA LYS A 64 -12.68 4.27 -1.56
C LYS A 64 -12.95 5.75 -1.76
N GLN A 65 -12.34 6.62 -0.94
CA GLN A 65 -12.49 8.06 -1.11
C GLN A 65 -11.93 8.53 -2.45
N LEU A 66 -10.73 8.07 -2.82
CA LEU A 66 -10.12 8.38 -4.13
C LEU A 66 -11.01 7.93 -5.30
N ALA A 67 -11.53 6.71 -5.23
CA ALA A 67 -12.39 6.19 -6.30
C ALA A 67 -13.74 6.92 -6.37
N LYS A 68 -14.33 7.25 -5.21
CA LYS A 68 -15.56 8.04 -5.14
C LYS A 68 -15.36 9.41 -5.77
N GLU A 69 -14.26 10.08 -5.45
CA GLU A 69 -13.97 11.40 -6.02
C GLU A 69 -13.76 11.32 -7.53
N ALA A 70 -13.01 10.32 -8.02
CA ALA A 70 -12.85 10.12 -9.47
C ALA A 70 -14.20 9.95 -10.20
N VAL A 71 -15.15 9.22 -9.60
CA VAL A 71 -16.50 9.04 -10.14
C VAL A 71 -17.31 10.33 -10.08
N ASN A 72 -17.23 11.09 -8.98
CA ASN A 72 -17.89 12.40 -8.85
C ASN A 72 -17.42 13.38 -9.94
N GLN A 73 -16.15 13.29 -10.34
CA GLN A 73 -15.55 14.07 -11.43
C GLN A 73 -15.87 13.50 -12.83
N GLY A 74 -16.75 12.51 -12.93
CA GLY A 74 -17.27 11.98 -14.21
C GLY A 74 -16.57 10.72 -14.73
N SER A 75 -15.65 10.12 -13.97
CA SER A 75 -15.02 8.85 -14.38
C SER A 75 -16.01 7.69 -14.31
N LYS A 76 -15.97 6.80 -15.31
CA LYS A 76 -16.70 5.54 -15.29
C LYS A 76 -15.86 4.47 -14.57
N LEU A 77 -16.42 3.87 -13.53
CA LEU A 77 -15.74 2.84 -12.75
C LEU A 77 -16.35 1.46 -13.00
N TRP A 78 -15.54 0.48 -13.42
CA TRP A 78 -15.96 -0.90 -13.64
C TRP A 78 -15.28 -1.86 -12.68
N LEU A 79 -16.01 -2.29 -11.64
CA LEU A 79 -15.57 -3.37 -10.74
C LEU A 79 -15.71 -4.75 -11.40
N LYS A 80 -15.11 -5.77 -10.77
CA LYS A 80 -15.06 -7.16 -11.28
C LYS A 80 -14.57 -7.29 -12.73
N THR A 81 -13.86 -6.28 -13.21
CA THR A 81 -13.40 -6.19 -14.60
C THR A 81 -11.88 -6.19 -14.60
N ARG A 82 -11.30 -7.09 -15.39
CA ARG A 82 -9.84 -7.26 -15.49
C ARG A 82 -9.40 -6.98 -16.92
N ALA A 83 -8.38 -6.13 -17.09
CA ALA A 83 -7.65 -6.10 -18.34
C ALA A 83 -6.88 -7.41 -18.50
N VAL A 84 -7.08 -8.09 -19.62
CA VAL A 84 -6.47 -9.39 -19.92
C VAL A 84 -5.54 -9.34 -21.12
N ASP A 85 -5.71 -8.35 -22.00
CA ASP A 85 -4.79 -8.13 -23.11
C ASP A 85 -4.74 -6.65 -23.54
N TRP A 86 -3.63 -6.28 -24.18
CA TRP A 86 -3.39 -4.97 -24.77
C TRP A 86 -2.46 -5.13 -25.99
N ASP A 87 -2.89 -4.67 -27.16
CA ASP A 87 -2.16 -4.80 -28.44
C ASP A 87 -1.65 -3.46 -29.02
N ASN A 88 -1.54 -2.43 -28.16
CA ASN A 88 -1.26 -1.03 -28.52
C ASN A 88 -2.41 -0.25 -29.16
N THR A 89 -3.51 -0.90 -29.52
CA THR A 89 -4.72 -0.22 -30.05
C THR A 89 -5.97 -0.59 -29.24
N ASN A 90 -6.09 -1.86 -28.88
CA ASN A 90 -7.25 -2.48 -28.29
C ASN A 90 -6.93 -3.03 -26.91
N LEU A 91 -7.73 -2.62 -25.93
CA LEU A 91 -7.72 -3.13 -24.58
C LEU A 91 -8.82 -4.18 -24.44
N VAL A 92 -8.42 -5.42 -24.16
CA VAL A 92 -9.35 -6.53 -23.91
C VAL A 92 -9.63 -6.62 -22.42
N LEU A 93 -10.89 -6.46 -22.07
CA LEU A 93 -11.41 -6.55 -20.72
C LEU A 93 -12.19 -7.85 -20.56
N LYS A 94 -12.10 -8.48 -19.39
CA LYS A 94 -12.90 -9.64 -18.99
C LYS A 94 -13.71 -9.31 -17.74
N LYS A 95 -15.02 -9.49 -17.80
CA LYS A 95 -15.95 -9.35 -16.67
C LYS A 95 -16.86 -10.57 -16.65
N GLU A 96 -16.85 -11.31 -15.54
CA GLU A 96 -17.74 -12.48 -15.33
C GLU A 96 -17.71 -13.49 -16.50
N GLY A 97 -16.50 -13.76 -17.04
CA GLY A 97 -16.32 -14.69 -18.16
C GLY A 97 -16.44 -14.03 -19.54
N VAL A 98 -17.18 -12.93 -19.67
CA VAL A 98 -17.43 -12.23 -20.93
C VAL A 98 -16.26 -11.29 -21.26
N LYS A 99 -15.80 -11.35 -22.51
CA LYS A 99 -14.78 -10.43 -23.05
C LYS A 99 -15.44 -9.23 -23.72
N LYS A 100 -14.85 -8.06 -23.52
CA LYS A 100 -15.20 -6.80 -24.20
C LYS A 100 -13.93 -6.09 -24.63
N THR A 101 -13.94 -5.52 -25.82
CA THR A 101 -12.80 -4.75 -26.35
C THR A 101 -13.13 -3.26 -26.33
N LEU A 102 -12.17 -2.45 -25.93
CA LEU A 102 -12.18 -0.99 -26.06
C LEU A 102 -10.97 -0.54 -26.88
N SER A 103 -11.08 0.57 -27.60
CA SER A 103 -9.96 1.16 -28.35
C SER A 103 -9.64 2.56 -27.80
N PRO A 104 -9.02 2.65 -26.60
CA PRO A 104 -8.70 3.94 -25.97
C PRO A 104 -7.56 4.65 -26.70
N ARG A 105 -7.55 5.99 -26.65
CA ARG A 105 -6.43 6.79 -27.15
C ARG A 105 -5.17 6.68 -26.28
N VAL A 106 -5.37 6.51 -24.98
CA VAL A 106 -4.31 6.44 -23.96
C VAL A 106 -4.69 5.39 -22.93
N VAL A 107 -3.70 4.61 -22.48
CA VAL A 107 -3.83 3.66 -21.38
C VAL A 107 -2.83 4.01 -20.30
N VAL A 108 -3.28 4.12 -19.05
CA VAL A 108 -2.42 4.32 -17.87
C VAL A 108 -2.30 2.98 -17.14
N GLY A 109 -1.07 2.43 -17.08
CA GLY A 109 -0.77 1.20 -16.37
C GLY A 109 -0.65 1.40 -14.86
N ALA A 110 -1.76 1.30 -14.13
CA ALA A 110 -1.83 1.39 -12.67
C ALA A 110 -2.24 0.03 -12.03
N ASP A 111 -1.78 -1.07 -12.60
CA ASP A 111 -2.23 -2.45 -12.34
C ASP A 111 -1.27 -3.29 -11.47
N GLY A 112 -0.47 -2.59 -10.65
CA GLY A 112 0.30 -3.17 -9.55
C GLY A 112 1.51 -4.02 -9.95
N ILE A 113 2.03 -4.81 -8.99
CA ILE A 113 3.27 -5.61 -9.13
C ILE A 113 3.23 -6.55 -10.34
N GLY A 114 2.06 -7.14 -10.58
CA GLY A 114 1.75 -8.03 -11.70
C GLY A 114 1.36 -7.32 -13.00
N SER A 115 1.70 -6.03 -13.17
CA SER A 115 1.28 -5.17 -14.28
C SER A 115 1.32 -5.87 -15.64
N LEU A 116 0.14 -6.08 -16.22
CA LEU A 116 -0.07 -6.54 -17.58
C LEU A 116 0.36 -5.45 -18.57
N ILE A 117 -0.06 -4.21 -18.32
CA ILE A 117 0.19 -3.10 -19.25
C ILE A 117 1.69 -2.91 -19.47
N ARG A 118 2.49 -2.87 -18.38
CA ARG A 118 3.96 -2.79 -18.47
C ARG A 118 4.54 -3.88 -19.35
N ARG A 119 4.13 -5.15 -19.14
CA ARG A 119 4.64 -6.31 -19.89
C ARG A 119 4.24 -6.31 -21.36
N LYS A 120 3.17 -5.60 -21.74
CA LYS A 120 2.69 -5.51 -23.12
C LYS A 120 3.33 -4.37 -23.91
N VAL A 121 3.80 -3.33 -23.23
CA VAL A 121 4.35 -2.12 -23.88
C VAL A 121 5.86 -1.95 -23.69
N THR A 122 6.48 -2.69 -22.78
CA THR A 122 7.93 -2.64 -22.51
C THR A 122 8.48 -4.01 -22.13
N ASP A 123 9.78 -4.21 -22.38
CA ASP A 123 10.55 -5.35 -21.83
C ASP A 123 11.13 -5.07 -20.44
N LEU A 124 10.78 -3.93 -19.83
CA LEU A 124 11.29 -3.54 -18.52
C LEU A 124 10.77 -4.49 -17.44
N LYS A 125 11.71 -5.07 -16.70
CA LYS A 125 11.44 -5.95 -15.56
C LYS A 125 11.89 -5.26 -14.27
N PRO A 126 11.15 -5.44 -13.17
CA PRO A 126 11.64 -5.07 -11.85
C PRO A 126 12.98 -5.76 -11.59
N LYS A 127 13.93 -5.04 -10.99
CA LYS A 127 15.26 -5.58 -10.64
C LYS A 127 15.18 -6.66 -9.57
N ALA A 128 14.22 -6.53 -8.67
CA ALA A 128 13.94 -7.47 -7.60
C ALA A 128 12.45 -7.45 -7.28
N PHE A 129 11.97 -8.56 -6.70
CA PHE A 129 10.68 -8.64 -6.03
C PHE A 129 10.97 -8.99 -4.58
N LEU A 130 10.40 -8.20 -3.67
CA LEU A 130 10.46 -8.47 -2.25
C LEU A 130 9.13 -9.07 -1.80
N SER A 131 9.21 -10.06 -0.92
CA SER A 131 8.04 -10.75 -0.37
C SER A 131 7.77 -10.24 1.03
N GLY A 132 6.62 -9.58 1.21
CA GLY A 132 6.18 -9.05 2.50
C GLY A 132 5.02 -9.86 3.08
N ALA A 133 5.06 -10.11 4.38
CA ALA A 133 3.96 -10.69 5.13
C ALA A 133 3.67 -9.84 6.37
N GLN A 134 2.41 -9.74 6.75
CA GLN A 134 1.98 -8.93 7.88
C GLN A 134 0.72 -9.50 8.51
N VAL A 135 0.60 -9.31 9.83
CA VAL A 135 -0.60 -9.59 10.61
C VAL A 135 -1.03 -8.34 11.37
N LEU A 136 -2.34 -8.19 11.57
CA LEU A 136 -2.89 -7.24 12.52
C LEU A 136 -2.94 -7.91 13.89
N LEU A 137 -2.18 -7.39 14.84
CA LEU A 137 -2.23 -7.80 16.24
C LEU A 137 -3.27 -6.98 17.00
N LYS A 138 -3.91 -7.63 17.96
CA LYS A 138 -4.85 -7.05 18.92
C LYS A 138 -4.41 -7.48 20.32
N ASP A 139 -4.85 -6.74 21.33
CA ASP A 139 -4.55 -7.00 22.74
C ASP A 139 -3.03 -7.02 23.01
N VAL A 140 -2.30 -6.10 22.36
CA VAL A 140 -0.86 -5.91 22.56
C VAL A 140 -0.60 -4.63 23.36
N ASP A 141 0.39 -4.66 24.26
CA ASP A 141 0.80 -3.47 25.02
C ASP A 141 1.70 -2.57 24.15
N VAL A 142 1.11 -1.55 23.53
CA VAL A 142 1.84 -0.59 22.69
C VAL A 142 2.33 0.56 23.54
N ARG A 143 3.63 0.55 23.84
CA ARG A 143 4.25 1.53 24.75
C ARG A 143 4.29 2.96 24.21
N ASP A 144 4.48 3.11 22.91
CA ASP A 144 4.64 4.41 22.27
C ASP A 144 4.01 4.41 20.88
N THR A 145 2.83 5.02 20.76
CA THR A 145 2.07 5.07 19.50
C THR A 145 2.58 6.13 18.54
N ASP A 146 3.49 7.02 18.96
CA ASP A 146 4.07 8.07 18.14
C ASP A 146 5.20 7.56 17.21
N PHE A 147 5.70 6.35 17.43
CA PHE A 147 6.88 5.79 16.76
C PHE A 147 6.60 4.42 16.15
N VAL A 148 7.11 4.19 14.94
CA VAL A 148 7.18 2.82 14.40
C VAL A 148 8.42 2.10 14.92
N GLU A 149 8.33 0.80 15.06
CA GLU A 149 9.46 -0.04 15.44
C GLU A 149 9.98 -0.74 14.19
N LEU A 150 11.28 -0.61 13.91
CA LEU A 150 11.97 -1.31 12.82
C LEU A 150 13.03 -2.22 13.41
N PHE A 151 13.02 -3.48 13.02
CA PHE A 151 13.97 -4.48 13.50
C PHE A 151 14.86 -4.93 12.35
N LEU A 152 16.15 -4.63 12.48
CA LEU A 152 17.16 -5.00 11.51
C LEU A 152 17.78 -6.35 11.89
N GLY A 153 18.23 -7.10 10.88
CA GLY A 153 18.93 -8.35 11.07
C GLY A 153 18.51 -9.41 10.07
N ASN A 154 19.37 -10.41 9.89
CA ASN A 154 19.14 -11.48 8.93
C ASN A 154 18.46 -12.72 9.52
N GLU A 155 18.16 -12.72 10.83
CA GLU A 155 17.52 -13.87 11.48
C GLU A 155 16.05 -14.01 11.05
N PHE A 156 15.29 -12.91 11.08
CA PHE A 156 13.86 -12.90 10.77
C PHE A 156 13.51 -12.29 9.40
N ALA A 157 14.33 -11.36 8.90
CA ALA A 157 14.12 -10.66 7.64
C ALA A 157 15.41 -10.54 6.80
N PRO A 158 15.99 -11.67 6.33
CA PRO A 158 17.22 -11.67 5.53
C PRO A 158 17.19 -10.65 4.37
N GLY A 159 18.21 -9.80 4.31
CA GLY A 159 18.35 -8.79 3.24
C GLY A 159 17.42 -7.57 3.36
N PHE A 160 16.58 -7.50 4.39
CA PHE A 160 15.66 -6.37 4.61
C PHE A 160 15.42 -6.14 6.12
N PHE A 161 14.15 -5.99 6.55
CA PHE A 161 13.77 -5.70 7.94
C PHE A 161 12.34 -6.15 8.25
N SER A 162 12.04 -6.27 9.54
CA SER A 162 10.68 -6.39 10.07
C SER A 162 10.24 -5.12 10.76
N TRP A 163 8.93 -4.97 10.96
CA TRP A 163 8.34 -3.77 11.53
C TRP A 163 7.19 -4.10 12.48
N PHE A 164 7.01 -3.22 13.46
CA PHE A 164 5.74 -3.05 14.16
C PHE A 164 5.26 -1.61 13.95
N ILE A 165 4.04 -1.46 13.44
CA ILE A 165 3.42 -0.17 13.17
C ILE A 165 2.21 -0.01 14.09
N PRO A 166 2.24 0.92 15.06
CA PRO A 166 1.14 1.10 16.00
C PRO A 166 -0.07 1.73 15.32
N ILE A 167 -1.25 1.21 15.63
CA ILE A 167 -2.55 1.77 15.23
C ILE A 167 -3.16 2.55 16.39
N ASP A 168 -3.13 1.99 17.59
CA ASP A 168 -3.59 2.57 18.84
C ASP A 168 -2.85 1.87 19.98
N ASP A 169 -3.27 2.12 21.22
CA ASP A 169 -2.58 1.62 22.42
C ASP A 169 -2.72 0.09 22.59
N ASP A 170 -3.64 -0.57 21.87
CA ASP A 170 -3.94 -2.00 21.99
C ASP A 170 -3.76 -2.80 20.67
N LYS A 171 -3.46 -2.15 19.54
CA LYS A 171 -3.34 -2.79 18.22
C LYS A 171 -2.17 -2.26 17.42
N GLY A 172 -1.64 -3.13 16.57
CA GLY A 172 -0.63 -2.74 15.60
C GLY A 172 -0.41 -3.78 14.53
N ARG A 173 0.32 -3.39 13.50
CA ARG A 173 0.66 -4.25 12.36
C ARG A 173 2.09 -4.73 12.52
N LEU A 174 2.25 -6.04 12.74
CA LEU A 174 3.55 -6.70 12.77
C LEU A 174 3.79 -7.36 11.41
N GLY A 175 4.92 -7.07 10.79
CA GLY A 175 5.26 -7.66 9.50
C GLY A 175 6.75 -7.77 9.26
N LEU A 176 7.10 -8.45 8.19
CA LEU A 176 8.46 -8.61 7.72
C LEU A 176 8.49 -8.64 6.20
N CYS A 177 9.66 -8.36 5.64
CA CYS A 177 9.88 -8.51 4.22
C CYS A 177 11.27 -9.12 3.99
N VAL A 178 11.38 -9.91 2.92
CA VAL A 178 12.60 -10.58 2.45
C VAL A 178 12.76 -10.48 0.94
#